data_AF-A0A9Q6N971-F1
#
_entry.id   AF-A0A9Q6N971-F1
#
_cell.length_a   1.000
_cell.length_b   1.000
_cell.length_c   1.000
_cell.angle_alpha   90.00
_cell.angle_beta   90.00
_cell.angle_gamma   90.00
#
_symmetry.space_group_name_H-M   'P 1'
#
loop_
_entity.id
_entity.type
_entity.pdbx_description
1 polymer ?
#
loop_
_entity_poly.entity_id
_entity_poly.type
_entity_poly.pdbx_seq_one_letter_code
_entity_poly.pdbx_strand_id
1 'polypeptide(L)'
;MGALSHLRVLDLSRVLAGPWSGQILADLGAEVIKVERPGNGDDTRAWGPPFLKDAYGENTTEAAYYLSANRNKQSVTIDFTRPEGQQLVRELAAKSDIVIENFKVGGLAAYGLDYESLKAINPRLIYCSITGFGQTGPYAKRAGYDFMIQGLGGLMSLTGRPEGDEGAGPVKVGVALTDILTGLYSTVAILAALAHRDQGGGGQHIDMALLDVQVACLANQAMNYLTTGVAPKRLGNAHPNIVPYQDFPTADGDFILTVGNDGQFRKFAEVAGQPQWADDPRFATNKLRVANRALLIPLIRQATVFKTTAEWVSQLEKAGVPCGPINDLAQVFADPQVVFRGLAVELPHALAGTVPQVASPIRLSETPVEYRNAPPLLGEHTAQVLQRVLGMQVEAIESLTRSGVL
;
A
#
# COMPACT_ATOMS: atom_id res chain seq x y z
N MET A 1 4.92 19.66 14.61
CA MET A 1 4.13 20.28 13.52
C MET A 1 4.56 19.57 12.26
N GLY A 2 3.67 18.75 11.69
CA GLY A 2 3.99 17.93 10.53
C GLY A 2 4.27 18.75 9.27
N ALA A 3 4.99 18.16 8.31
CA ALA A 3 5.39 18.80 7.06
C ALA A 3 4.21 19.39 6.25
N LEU A 4 3.03 18.78 6.37
CA LEU A 4 1.83 19.15 5.62
C LEU A 4 0.74 19.77 6.51
N SER A 5 1.07 20.29 7.70
CA SER A 5 0.09 20.81 8.66
C SER A 5 -0.73 22.01 8.19
N HIS A 6 -0.31 22.65 7.10
CA HIS A 6 -0.98 23.79 6.48
C HIS A 6 -1.99 23.36 5.40
N LEU A 7 -2.10 22.05 5.11
CA LEU A 7 -2.95 21.52 4.05
C LEU A 7 -4.19 20.84 4.61
N ARG A 8 -5.31 21.01 3.91
CA ARG A 8 -6.55 20.26 4.14
C ARG A 8 -6.87 19.35 2.95
N VAL A 9 -7.19 18.10 3.25
CA VAL A 9 -7.60 17.07 2.29
C VAL A 9 -9.06 16.70 2.55
N LEU A 10 -9.87 16.77 1.51
CA LEU A 10 -11.21 16.19 1.48
C LEU A 10 -11.12 14.80 0.84
N ASP A 11 -11.21 13.76 1.67
CA ASP A 11 -11.11 12.37 1.26
C ASP A 11 -12.52 11.79 1.05
N LEU A 12 -12.95 11.69 -0.21
CA LEU A 12 -14.20 11.05 -0.62
C LEU A 12 -14.00 9.55 -0.92
N SER A 13 -12.76 9.06 -0.77
CA SER A 13 -12.39 7.74 -1.23
C SER A 13 -12.75 6.64 -0.23
N ARG A 14 -12.86 5.43 -0.76
CA ARG A 14 -13.25 4.22 -0.02
C ARG A 14 -12.30 3.06 -0.29
N VAL A 15 -12.41 1.98 0.46
CA VAL A 15 -11.63 0.75 0.29
C VAL A 15 -10.16 0.93 0.68
N LEU A 16 -9.22 1.05 -0.26
CA LEU A 16 -7.79 1.00 0.09
C LEU A 16 -6.90 2.03 -0.61
N ALA A 17 -6.82 2.09 -1.94
CA ALA A 17 -5.84 2.95 -2.62
C ALA A 17 -5.95 4.44 -2.23
N GLY A 18 -7.16 5.01 -2.31
CA GLY A 18 -7.43 6.38 -1.88
C GLY A 18 -7.26 6.57 -0.38
N PRO A 19 -7.87 5.71 0.48
CA PRO A 19 -7.69 5.82 1.91
C PRO A 19 -6.23 5.75 2.36
N TRP A 20 -5.42 4.91 1.71
CA TRP A 20 -3.97 4.79 1.94
C TRP A 20 -3.24 6.09 1.64
N SER A 21 -3.53 6.73 0.51
CA SER A 21 -2.97 8.05 0.18
C SER A 21 -3.37 9.10 1.22
N GLY A 22 -4.67 9.16 1.58
CA GLY A 22 -5.18 10.06 2.61
C GLY A 22 -4.49 9.84 3.96
N GLN A 23 -4.26 8.59 4.38
CA GLN A 23 -3.55 8.27 5.61
C GLN A 23 -2.09 8.75 5.59
N ILE A 24 -1.37 8.57 4.48
CA ILE A 24 0.01 9.06 4.35
C ILE A 24 0.05 10.59 4.51
N LEU A 25 -0.86 11.32 3.86
CA LEU A 25 -0.95 12.77 3.99
C LEU A 25 -1.27 13.19 5.43
N ALA A 26 -2.18 12.45 6.10
CA ALA A 26 -2.54 12.70 7.50
C ALA A 26 -1.36 12.47 8.47
N ASP A 27 -0.59 11.40 8.27
CA ASP A 27 0.63 11.07 9.02
C ASP A 27 1.70 12.15 8.85
N LEU A 28 1.79 12.76 7.66
CA LEU A 28 2.66 13.90 7.36
C LEU A 28 2.12 15.24 7.88
N GLY A 29 0.95 15.23 8.53
CA GLY A 29 0.41 16.38 9.25
C GLY A 29 -0.82 17.03 8.62
N ALA A 30 -1.23 16.64 7.41
CA ALA A 30 -2.40 17.23 6.77
C ALA A 30 -3.68 16.99 7.60
N GLU A 31 -4.59 17.94 7.56
CA GLU A 31 -5.95 17.74 8.05
C GLU A 31 -6.74 16.94 7.02
N VAL A 32 -7.13 15.72 7.34
CA VAL A 32 -7.85 14.83 6.40
C VAL A 32 -9.27 14.59 6.89
N ILE A 33 -10.24 15.14 6.15
CA ILE A 33 -11.67 14.98 6.39
C ILE A 33 -12.16 13.86 5.47
N LYS A 34 -12.45 12.70 6.05
CA LYS A 34 -13.03 11.57 5.33
C LYS A 34 -14.54 11.71 5.31
N VAL A 35 -15.11 11.88 4.12
CA VAL A 35 -16.57 11.88 3.92
C VAL A 35 -17.05 10.45 3.75
N GLU A 36 -18.02 10.07 4.57
CA GLU A 36 -18.56 8.73 4.64
C GLU A 36 -20.09 8.73 4.48
N ARG A 37 -20.64 7.60 4.04
CA ARG A 37 -22.10 7.45 3.94
C ARG A 37 -22.71 7.33 5.34
N PRO A 38 -23.79 8.06 5.66
CA PRO A 38 -24.52 7.85 6.90
C PRO A 38 -24.92 6.37 7.09
N GLY A 39 -24.79 5.88 8.33
CA GLY A 39 -25.13 4.50 8.71
C GLY A 39 -24.07 3.45 8.38
N ASN A 40 -23.58 3.39 7.14
CA ASN A 40 -22.71 2.30 6.67
C ASN A 40 -21.23 2.66 6.57
N GLY A 41 -20.91 3.92 6.25
CA GLY A 41 -19.54 4.38 6.08
C GLY A 41 -18.79 3.81 4.88
N ASP A 42 -17.47 3.67 5.05
CA ASP A 42 -16.60 2.93 4.14
C ASP A 42 -16.91 1.42 4.16
N ASP A 43 -16.90 0.78 2.98
CA ASP A 43 -17.22 -0.64 2.80
C ASP A 43 -16.29 -1.53 3.67
N THR A 44 -15.04 -1.10 3.90
CA THR A 44 -14.06 -1.86 4.67
C THR A 44 -14.38 -1.97 6.16
N ARG A 45 -15.27 -1.11 6.71
CA ARG A 45 -15.70 -1.22 8.11
C ARG A 45 -16.34 -2.58 8.38
N ALA A 46 -17.05 -3.12 7.39
CA ALA A 46 -17.74 -4.41 7.47
C ALA A 46 -16.91 -5.60 6.99
N TRP A 47 -15.67 -5.41 6.50
CA TRP A 47 -14.84 -6.48 5.94
C TRP A 47 -14.05 -7.24 7.02
N GLY A 48 -14.78 -7.86 7.94
CA GLY A 48 -14.25 -8.81 8.92
C GLY A 48 -14.88 -10.21 8.77
N PRO A 49 -14.43 -11.20 9.56
CA PRO A 49 -13.34 -11.13 10.52
C PRO A 49 -11.94 -10.97 9.88
N PRO A 50 -10.92 -10.51 10.63
CA PRO A 50 -10.98 -10.18 12.05
C PRO A 50 -11.51 -8.76 12.34
N PHE A 51 -12.24 -8.65 13.44
CA PHE A 51 -12.66 -7.38 14.03
C PHE A 51 -11.78 -7.05 15.24
N LEU A 52 -11.58 -5.77 15.50
CA LEU A 52 -10.89 -5.31 16.72
C LEU A 52 -11.65 -5.81 17.95
N LYS A 53 -10.91 -6.24 18.97
CA LYS A 53 -11.47 -6.69 20.24
C LYS A 53 -11.61 -5.54 21.22
N ASP A 54 -12.72 -5.50 21.96
CA ASP A 54 -12.90 -4.55 23.05
C ASP A 54 -12.14 -5.00 24.32
N ALA A 55 -12.27 -4.22 25.40
CA ALA A 55 -11.62 -4.52 26.69
C ALA A 55 -12.09 -5.83 27.35
N TYR A 56 -13.20 -6.40 26.90
CA TYR A 56 -13.76 -7.67 27.39
C TYR A 56 -13.41 -8.86 26.47
N GLY A 57 -12.71 -8.62 25.35
CA GLY A 57 -12.35 -9.64 24.36
C GLY A 57 -13.42 -9.91 23.30
N GLU A 58 -14.49 -9.12 23.26
CA GLU A 58 -15.59 -9.25 22.31
C GLU A 58 -15.30 -8.48 21.01
N ASN A 59 -15.89 -8.91 19.90
CA ASN A 59 -15.70 -8.19 18.62
C ASN A 59 -16.40 -6.83 18.67
N THR A 60 -15.65 -5.77 18.36
CA THR A 60 -16.22 -4.45 18.02
C THR A 60 -16.78 -4.43 16.60
N THR A 61 -17.34 -3.30 16.20
CA THR A 61 -17.80 -3.03 14.82
C THR A 61 -16.67 -2.70 13.85
N GLU A 62 -15.44 -2.49 14.33
CA GLU A 62 -14.33 -2.03 13.48
C GLU A 62 -13.50 -3.20 12.95
N ALA A 63 -13.60 -3.46 11.64
CA ALA A 63 -12.78 -4.46 10.99
C ALA A 63 -11.30 -4.02 10.91
N ALA A 64 -10.38 -4.97 11.07
CA ALA A 64 -8.94 -4.70 10.95
C ALA A 64 -8.56 -4.08 9.61
N TYR A 65 -9.32 -4.38 8.54
CA TYR A 65 -9.13 -3.80 7.22
C TYR A 65 -9.32 -2.28 7.24
N TYR A 66 -10.45 -1.78 7.76
CA TYR A 66 -10.70 -0.34 7.88
C TYR A 66 -9.63 0.35 8.72
N LEU A 67 -9.24 -0.30 9.83
CA LEU A 67 -8.25 0.23 10.76
C LEU A 67 -6.86 0.40 10.12
N SER A 68 -6.55 -0.29 9.01
CA SER A 68 -5.22 -0.25 8.39
C SER A 68 -4.91 1.02 7.58
N ALA A 69 -5.94 1.78 7.18
CA ALA A 69 -5.81 2.85 6.18
C ALA A 69 -6.57 4.15 6.52
N ASN A 70 -6.94 4.37 7.78
CA ASN A 70 -7.75 5.52 8.19
C ASN A 70 -7.29 6.24 9.47
N ARG A 71 -6.12 5.93 10.05
CA ARG A 71 -5.62 6.68 11.21
C ARG A 71 -5.38 8.15 10.85
N ASN A 72 -5.37 9.02 11.85
CA ASN A 72 -5.20 10.47 11.73
C ASN A 72 -6.29 11.22 10.93
N LYS A 73 -7.33 10.54 10.43
CA LYS A 73 -8.45 11.16 9.71
C LYS A 73 -9.57 11.58 10.65
N GLN A 74 -10.42 12.49 10.17
CA GLN A 74 -11.69 12.87 10.80
C GLN A 74 -12.85 12.32 9.97
N SER A 75 -13.68 11.45 10.54
CA SER A 75 -14.87 10.90 9.87
C SER A 75 -16.04 11.87 9.94
N VAL A 76 -16.62 12.21 8.78
CA VAL A 76 -17.80 13.06 8.63
C VAL A 76 -18.80 12.34 7.75
N THR A 77 -20.00 12.11 8.25
CA THR A 77 -21.08 11.47 7.51
C THR A 77 -21.86 12.48 6.70
N ILE A 78 -21.92 12.31 5.38
CA ILE A 78 -22.70 13.16 4.46
C ILE A 78 -23.27 12.29 3.33
N ASP A 79 -24.59 12.28 3.19
CA ASP A 79 -25.26 11.72 2.02
C ASP A 79 -25.26 12.73 0.86
N PHE A 80 -24.20 12.71 0.06
CA PHE A 80 -24.10 13.55 -1.14
C PHE A 80 -25.01 13.11 -2.30
N THR A 81 -25.83 12.06 -2.14
CA THR A 81 -26.90 11.79 -3.13
C THR A 81 -28.06 12.78 -2.99
N ARG A 82 -28.13 13.50 -1.87
CA ARG A 82 -29.10 14.55 -1.59
C ARG A 82 -28.54 15.93 -1.96
N PRO A 83 -29.34 16.87 -2.50
CA PRO A 83 -28.87 18.21 -2.87
C PRO A 83 -28.16 18.96 -1.72
N GLU A 84 -28.66 18.83 -0.50
CA GLU A 84 -28.07 19.42 0.70
C GLU A 84 -26.69 18.82 1.00
N GLY A 85 -26.54 17.50 0.87
CA GLY A 85 -25.25 16.83 1.03
C GLY A 85 -24.24 17.20 -0.06
N GLN A 86 -24.69 17.34 -1.32
CA GLN A 86 -23.83 17.83 -2.40
C GLN A 86 -23.31 19.23 -2.09
N GLN A 87 -24.17 20.10 -1.55
CA GLN A 87 -23.79 21.45 -1.17
C GLN A 87 -22.72 21.45 -0.09
N LEU A 88 -22.89 20.64 0.96
CA LEU A 88 -21.89 20.50 2.02
C LEU A 88 -20.53 20.03 1.48
N VAL A 89 -20.51 19.02 0.60
CA VAL A 89 -19.26 18.52 0.02
C VAL A 89 -18.58 19.58 -0.85
N ARG A 90 -19.34 20.35 -1.66
CA ARG A 90 -18.81 21.47 -2.44
C ARG A 90 -18.22 22.57 -1.55
N GLU A 91 -18.89 22.90 -0.44
CA GLU A 91 -18.40 23.89 0.51
C GLU A 91 -17.11 23.42 1.23
N LEU A 92 -17.04 22.14 1.61
CA LEU A 92 -15.82 21.55 2.16
C LEU A 92 -14.68 21.56 1.12
N ALA A 93 -14.97 21.25 -0.14
CA ALA A 93 -13.98 21.28 -1.23
C ALA A 93 -13.46 22.70 -1.48
N ALA A 94 -14.33 23.72 -1.37
CA ALA A 94 -13.95 25.13 -1.47
C ALA A 94 -12.97 25.56 -0.36
N LYS A 95 -12.96 24.86 0.78
CA LYS A 95 -12.08 25.10 1.92
C LYS A 95 -10.90 24.12 2.01
N SER A 96 -10.72 23.26 1.01
CA SER A 96 -9.68 22.23 0.99
C SER A 96 -8.64 22.49 -0.10
N ASP A 97 -7.41 22.03 0.12
CA ASP A 97 -6.33 22.09 -0.85
C ASP A 97 -6.41 20.94 -1.86
N ILE A 98 -6.84 19.78 -1.36
CA ILE A 98 -6.80 18.51 -2.07
C ILE A 98 -8.17 17.83 -1.95
N VAL A 99 -8.64 17.24 -3.04
CA VAL A 99 -9.74 16.26 -3.05
C VAL A 99 -9.19 14.93 -3.53
N ILE A 100 -9.46 13.84 -2.81
CA ILE A 100 -9.15 12.47 -3.24
C ILE A 100 -10.45 11.73 -3.42
N GLU A 101 -10.62 11.05 -4.55
CA GLU A 101 -11.79 10.25 -4.83
C GLU A 101 -11.44 9.01 -5.65
N ASN A 102 -12.28 7.97 -5.56
CA ASN A 102 -12.12 6.74 -6.32
C ASN A 102 -13.45 6.16 -6.82
N PHE A 103 -14.35 7.04 -7.23
CA PHE A 103 -15.60 6.64 -7.87
C PHE A 103 -15.36 6.25 -9.32
N LYS A 104 -16.35 5.55 -9.90
CA LYS A 104 -16.33 5.24 -11.33
C LYS A 104 -16.30 6.54 -12.13
N VAL A 105 -15.57 6.54 -13.24
CA VAL A 105 -15.44 7.68 -14.16
C VAL A 105 -16.82 8.28 -14.48
N GLY A 106 -16.95 9.58 -14.28
CA GLY A 106 -18.20 10.34 -14.47
C GLY A 106 -19.24 10.20 -13.36
N GLY A 107 -19.01 9.34 -12.35
CA GLY A 107 -19.96 9.10 -11.26
C GLY A 107 -20.20 10.34 -10.39
N LEU A 108 -19.15 11.12 -10.12
CA LEU A 108 -19.27 12.36 -9.34
C LEU A 108 -19.80 13.56 -10.15
N ALA A 109 -19.75 13.50 -11.48
CA ALA A 109 -20.27 14.57 -12.34
C ALA A 109 -21.79 14.76 -12.16
N ALA A 110 -22.52 13.66 -11.95
CA ALA A 110 -23.96 13.70 -11.68
C ALA A 110 -24.32 14.46 -10.38
N TYR A 111 -23.35 14.64 -9.47
CA TYR A 111 -23.52 15.33 -8.19
C TYR A 111 -22.86 16.72 -8.17
N GLY A 112 -22.22 17.13 -9.28
CA GLY A 112 -21.41 18.35 -9.35
C GLY A 112 -20.17 18.29 -8.44
N LEU A 113 -19.59 17.09 -8.27
CA LEU A 113 -18.44 16.82 -7.41
C LEU A 113 -17.21 16.33 -8.20
N ASP A 114 -17.29 16.33 -9.53
CA ASP A 114 -16.16 16.07 -10.42
C ASP A 114 -15.17 17.23 -10.45
N TYR A 115 -14.01 17.01 -11.07
CA TYR A 115 -12.95 18.01 -11.13
C TYR A 115 -13.40 19.34 -11.76
N GLU A 116 -14.11 19.33 -12.89
CA GLU A 116 -14.50 20.58 -13.57
C GLU A 116 -15.47 21.39 -12.71
N SER A 117 -16.43 20.72 -12.06
CA SER A 117 -17.35 21.35 -11.12
C SER A 117 -16.63 21.97 -9.92
N LEU A 118 -15.71 21.24 -9.28
CA LEU A 118 -15.04 21.74 -8.07
C LEU A 118 -13.94 22.76 -8.38
N LYS A 119 -13.27 22.65 -9.53
CA LYS A 119 -12.27 23.63 -10.02
C LYS A 119 -12.90 25.01 -10.23
N ALA A 120 -14.15 25.07 -10.71
CA ALA A 120 -14.86 26.33 -10.86
C ALA A 120 -15.06 27.06 -9.53
N ILE A 121 -15.15 26.31 -8.41
CA ILE A 121 -15.29 26.84 -7.06
C ILE A 121 -13.91 27.17 -6.46
N ASN A 122 -12.92 26.30 -6.68
CA ASN A 122 -11.55 26.45 -6.20
C ASN A 122 -10.53 26.17 -7.32
N PRO A 123 -10.07 27.20 -8.06
CA PRO A 123 -9.10 27.03 -9.15
C PRO A 123 -7.71 26.55 -8.70
N ARG A 124 -7.41 26.60 -7.40
CA ARG A 124 -6.16 26.12 -6.78
C ARG A 124 -6.24 24.67 -6.32
N LEU A 125 -7.38 24.01 -6.53
CA LEU A 125 -7.64 22.65 -6.07
C LEU A 125 -6.75 21.63 -6.78
N ILE A 126 -6.15 20.74 -6.00
CA ILE A 126 -5.53 19.52 -6.50
C ILE A 126 -6.56 18.41 -6.36
N TYR A 127 -7.02 17.86 -7.47
CA TYR A 127 -8.04 16.82 -7.48
C TYR A 127 -7.40 15.51 -7.94
N CYS A 128 -7.46 14.47 -7.12
CA CYS A 128 -6.88 13.17 -7.42
C CYS A 128 -7.99 12.14 -7.60
N SER A 129 -8.15 11.69 -8.84
CA SER A 129 -9.01 10.57 -9.21
C SER A 129 -8.21 9.29 -9.24
N ILE A 130 -8.61 8.30 -8.45
CA ILE A 130 -7.99 6.98 -8.43
C ILE A 130 -8.98 5.97 -9.00
N THR A 131 -8.68 5.41 -10.17
CA THR A 131 -9.56 4.47 -10.87
C THR A 131 -8.83 3.21 -11.32
N GLY A 132 -9.57 2.18 -11.74
CA GLY A 132 -8.95 0.95 -12.23
C GLY A 132 -8.11 1.15 -13.50
N PHE A 133 -8.53 2.06 -14.37
CA PHE A 133 -8.12 2.11 -15.78
C PHE A 133 -7.85 3.52 -16.33
N GLY A 134 -7.92 4.54 -15.48
CA GLY A 134 -7.80 5.94 -15.88
C GLY A 134 -9.16 6.57 -16.26
N GLN A 135 -9.18 7.90 -16.40
CA GLN A 135 -10.36 8.67 -16.80
C GLN A 135 -10.70 8.53 -18.29
N THR A 136 -9.77 7.98 -19.09
CA THR A 136 -9.90 7.89 -20.56
C THR A 136 -9.59 6.49 -21.08
N GLY A 137 -9.87 6.25 -22.37
CA GLY A 137 -9.59 4.97 -23.02
C GLY A 137 -10.71 3.92 -22.89
N PRO A 138 -10.52 2.74 -23.48
CA PRO A 138 -11.58 1.74 -23.69
C PRO A 138 -12.11 1.14 -22.39
N TYR A 139 -11.30 1.13 -21.32
CA TYR A 139 -11.66 0.54 -20.03
C TYR A 139 -12.03 1.56 -18.95
N ALA A 140 -12.05 2.87 -19.26
CA ALA A 140 -12.32 3.93 -18.29
C ALA A 140 -13.60 3.70 -17.46
N LYS A 141 -14.68 3.21 -18.08
CA LYS A 141 -15.97 2.97 -17.40
C LYS A 141 -16.04 1.67 -16.59
N ARG A 142 -15.00 0.82 -16.64
CA ARG A 142 -14.99 -0.48 -15.94
C ARG A 142 -14.68 -0.27 -14.46
N ALA A 143 -15.33 -1.05 -13.60
CA ALA A 143 -14.92 -1.17 -12.20
C ALA A 143 -13.55 -1.87 -12.10
N GLY A 144 -12.73 -1.46 -11.15
CA GLY A 144 -11.40 -2.03 -10.88
C GLY A 144 -11.27 -2.47 -9.42
N TYR A 145 -10.73 -3.67 -9.19
CA TYR A 145 -10.26 -4.14 -7.89
C TYR A 145 -8.85 -4.69 -8.06
N ASP A 146 -8.00 -4.54 -7.05
CA ASP A 146 -6.59 -4.93 -7.08
C ASP A 146 -6.37 -6.33 -7.66
N PHE A 147 -7.08 -7.37 -7.15
CA PHE A 147 -6.86 -8.74 -7.63
C PHE A 147 -7.07 -8.89 -9.14
N MET A 148 -8.12 -8.26 -9.69
CA MET A 148 -8.35 -8.26 -11.13
C MET A 148 -7.23 -7.52 -11.88
N ILE A 149 -6.75 -6.40 -11.33
CA ILE A 149 -5.65 -5.64 -11.94
C ILE A 149 -4.34 -6.43 -11.91
N GLN A 150 -4.01 -7.13 -10.82
CA GLN A 150 -2.81 -7.98 -10.75
C GLN A 150 -2.82 -9.08 -11.84
N GLY A 151 -4.00 -9.62 -12.15
CA GLY A 151 -4.16 -10.56 -13.25
C GLY A 151 -3.97 -9.90 -14.61
N LEU A 152 -4.68 -8.79 -14.83
CA LEU A 152 -4.72 -8.11 -16.12
C LEU A 152 -3.41 -7.43 -16.51
N GLY A 153 -2.74 -6.74 -15.58
CA GLY A 153 -1.48 -6.05 -15.85
C GLY A 153 -0.25 -6.96 -15.74
N GLY A 154 -0.44 -8.27 -15.60
CA GLY A 154 0.62 -9.27 -15.76
C GLY A 154 1.40 -9.66 -14.51
N LEU A 155 1.14 -9.09 -13.33
CA LEU A 155 1.86 -9.47 -12.10
C LEU A 155 1.68 -10.96 -11.77
N MET A 156 0.47 -11.48 -11.90
CA MET A 156 0.19 -12.91 -11.67
C MET A 156 0.81 -13.83 -12.72
N SER A 157 1.18 -13.33 -13.89
CA SER A 157 1.92 -14.10 -14.90
C SER A 157 3.36 -14.39 -14.44
N LEU A 158 3.88 -13.59 -13.51
CA LEU A 158 5.22 -13.68 -12.96
C LEU A 158 5.25 -14.36 -11.57
N THR A 159 4.13 -14.33 -10.86
CA THR A 159 4.01 -14.82 -9.49
C THR A 159 3.33 -16.19 -9.43
N GLY A 160 3.96 -17.14 -8.75
CA GLY A 160 3.45 -18.51 -8.56
C GLY A 160 4.49 -19.56 -8.92
N ARG A 161 4.10 -20.84 -8.85
CA ARG A 161 5.00 -21.94 -9.18
C ARG A 161 5.23 -22.04 -10.70
N PRO A 162 6.44 -22.45 -11.13
CA PRO A 162 6.76 -22.72 -12.54
C PRO A 162 5.78 -23.68 -13.19
N GLU A 163 5.62 -23.58 -14.52
CA GLU A 163 4.86 -24.57 -15.28
C GLU A 163 5.49 -25.97 -15.15
N GLY A 164 4.66 -27.00 -14.97
CA GLY A 164 5.09 -28.39 -14.83
C GLY A 164 5.36 -28.84 -13.38
N ASP A 165 5.45 -27.91 -12.43
CA ASP A 165 5.57 -28.24 -11.01
C ASP A 165 4.19 -28.58 -10.39
N GLU A 166 4.18 -29.38 -9.33
CA GLU A 166 2.96 -29.61 -8.55
C GLU A 166 2.45 -28.29 -7.95
N GLY A 167 1.16 -27.99 -8.12
CA GLY A 167 0.58 -26.70 -7.71
C GLY A 167 0.98 -25.53 -8.60
N ALA A 168 1.42 -25.78 -9.84
CA ALA A 168 1.63 -24.74 -10.85
C ALA A 168 0.37 -23.90 -11.08
N GLY A 169 0.58 -22.60 -11.29
CA GLY A 169 -0.49 -21.67 -11.62
C GLY A 169 -0.14 -20.23 -11.23
N PRO A 170 -0.86 -19.25 -11.80
CA PRO A 170 -0.72 -17.85 -11.42
C PRO A 170 -1.27 -17.63 -10.00
N VAL A 171 -0.54 -16.90 -9.18
CA VAL A 171 -0.90 -16.58 -7.79
C VAL A 171 -0.85 -15.07 -7.59
N LYS A 172 -1.84 -14.51 -6.89
CA LYS A 172 -1.82 -13.10 -6.50
C LYS A 172 -0.86 -12.86 -5.34
N VAL A 173 -0.38 -11.63 -5.18
CA VAL A 173 0.34 -11.25 -3.97
C VAL A 173 -0.59 -11.32 -2.75
N GLY A 174 -0.05 -11.69 -1.58
CA GLY A 174 -0.81 -11.89 -0.34
C GLY A 174 -1.54 -10.64 0.16
N VAL A 175 -1.04 -9.45 -0.19
CA VAL A 175 -1.65 -8.15 0.09
C VAL A 175 -2.20 -7.52 -1.20
N ALA A 176 -3.13 -6.56 -1.06
CA ALA A 176 -3.61 -5.73 -2.15
C ALA A 176 -2.53 -4.74 -2.63
N LEU A 177 -1.48 -5.29 -3.23
CA LEU A 177 -0.24 -4.58 -3.53
C LEU A 177 -0.45 -3.42 -4.51
N THR A 178 -1.31 -3.61 -5.52
CA THR A 178 -1.59 -2.56 -6.51
C THR A 178 -2.29 -1.38 -5.85
N ASP A 179 -3.24 -1.62 -4.94
CA ASP A 179 -3.91 -0.55 -4.20
C ASP A 179 -2.91 0.25 -3.35
N ILE A 180 -2.03 -0.42 -2.60
CA ILE A 180 -1.01 0.23 -1.76
C ILE A 180 -0.05 1.07 -2.61
N LEU A 181 0.46 0.50 -3.70
CA LEU A 181 1.35 1.21 -4.62
C LEU A 181 0.64 2.38 -5.29
N THR A 182 -0.62 2.21 -5.69
CA THR A 182 -1.41 3.29 -6.30
C THR A 182 -1.64 4.41 -5.31
N GLY A 183 -1.93 4.12 -4.05
CA GLY A 183 -1.99 5.11 -2.98
C GLY A 183 -0.66 5.86 -2.81
N LEU A 184 0.47 5.16 -2.87
CA LEU A 184 1.80 5.77 -2.81
C LEU A 184 2.08 6.69 -4.02
N TYR A 185 1.83 6.22 -5.25
CA TYR A 185 1.98 7.04 -6.46
C TYR A 185 1.02 8.24 -6.48
N SER A 186 -0.20 8.08 -5.96
CA SER A 186 -1.16 9.18 -5.78
C SER A 186 -0.60 10.24 -4.84
N THR A 187 -0.05 9.83 -3.69
CA THR A 187 0.61 10.77 -2.76
C THR A 187 1.77 11.49 -3.43
N VAL A 188 2.64 10.80 -4.17
CA VAL A 188 3.75 11.43 -4.91
C VAL A 188 3.23 12.45 -5.93
N ALA A 189 2.20 12.10 -6.69
CA ALA A 189 1.59 12.99 -7.68
C ALA A 189 0.94 14.23 -7.02
N ILE A 190 0.30 14.06 -5.86
CA ILE A 190 -0.25 15.15 -5.06
C ILE A 190 0.87 16.08 -4.57
N LEU A 191 1.96 15.53 -4.03
CA LEU A 191 3.11 16.33 -3.60
C LEU A 191 3.76 17.10 -4.76
N ALA A 192 3.86 16.48 -5.94
CA ALA A 192 4.33 17.17 -7.14
C ALA A 192 3.38 18.29 -7.59
N ALA A 193 2.07 18.06 -7.53
CA ALA A 193 1.04 19.06 -7.83
C ALA A 193 1.09 20.24 -6.86
N LEU A 194 1.28 19.98 -5.57
CA LEU A 194 1.48 20.99 -4.53
C LEU A 194 2.74 21.81 -4.83
N ALA A 195 3.86 21.16 -5.12
CA ALA A 195 5.11 21.84 -5.46
C ALA A 195 4.94 22.75 -6.69
N HIS A 196 4.23 22.29 -7.72
CA HIS A 196 3.90 23.13 -8.88
C HIS A 196 3.05 24.35 -8.50
N ARG A 197 1.99 24.13 -7.71
CA ARG A 197 1.07 25.17 -7.22
C ARG A 197 1.79 26.23 -6.37
N ASP A 198 2.76 25.82 -5.55
CA ASP A 198 3.51 26.71 -4.66
C ASP A 198 4.58 27.52 -5.40
N GLN A 199 5.01 27.05 -6.57
CA GLN A 199 5.90 27.78 -7.50
C GLN A 199 5.14 28.71 -8.46
N GLY A 200 3.90 29.06 -8.14
CA GLY A 200 3.06 29.96 -8.95
C GLY A 200 2.21 29.25 -10.00
N GLY A 201 2.22 27.92 -10.04
CA GLY A 201 1.28 27.11 -10.81
C GLY A 201 -0.16 27.18 -10.27
N GLY A 202 -1.08 26.56 -11.02
CA GLY A 202 -2.47 26.40 -10.64
C GLY A 202 -2.75 25.09 -9.89
N GLY A 203 -4.03 24.87 -9.56
CA GLY A 203 -4.51 23.53 -9.25
C GLY A 203 -4.51 22.63 -10.49
N GLN A 204 -4.63 21.32 -10.31
CA GLN A 204 -4.63 20.36 -11.41
C GLN A 204 -5.39 19.07 -11.08
N HIS A 205 -5.83 18.37 -12.13
CA HIS A 205 -6.40 17.04 -12.04
C HIS A 205 -5.30 15.99 -12.18
N ILE A 206 -5.28 15.04 -11.26
CA ILE A 206 -4.43 13.86 -11.28
C ILE A 206 -5.32 12.68 -11.66
N ASP A 207 -5.07 12.11 -12.84
CA ASP A 207 -5.66 10.85 -13.28
C ASP A 207 -4.72 9.69 -12.90
N MET A 208 -5.05 8.97 -11.84
CA MET A 208 -4.26 7.84 -11.34
C MET A 208 -4.99 6.52 -11.63
N ALA A 209 -4.32 5.63 -12.37
CA ALA A 209 -4.86 4.34 -12.76
C ALA A 209 -4.13 3.19 -12.07
N LEU A 210 -4.87 2.27 -11.45
CA LEU A 210 -4.30 1.05 -10.85
C LEU A 210 -3.53 0.23 -11.89
N LEU A 211 -4.06 0.11 -13.12
CA LEU A 211 -3.40 -0.65 -14.19
C LEU A 211 -2.03 -0.05 -14.54
N ASP A 212 -1.95 1.27 -14.69
CA ASP A 212 -0.70 1.96 -15.05
C ASP A 212 0.36 1.75 -13.96
N VAL A 213 -0.05 1.91 -12.70
CA VAL A 213 0.83 1.68 -11.55
C VAL A 213 1.31 0.22 -11.50
N GLN A 214 0.41 -0.74 -11.70
CA GLN A 214 0.79 -2.15 -11.69
C GLN A 214 1.80 -2.46 -12.79
N VAL A 215 1.55 -2.00 -14.02
CA VAL A 215 2.43 -2.24 -15.17
C VAL A 215 3.79 -1.58 -14.94
N ALA A 216 3.82 -0.35 -14.44
CA ALA A 216 5.07 0.35 -14.10
C ALA A 216 5.88 -0.42 -13.04
N CYS A 217 5.20 -1.00 -12.05
CA CYS A 217 5.82 -1.76 -10.97
C CYS A 217 6.29 -3.18 -11.36
N LEU A 218 6.07 -3.63 -12.60
CA LEU A 218 6.75 -4.82 -13.13
C LEU A 218 8.26 -4.60 -13.35
N ALA A 219 8.70 -3.35 -13.36
CA ALA A 219 10.12 -2.96 -13.36
C ALA A 219 10.96 -3.73 -14.41
N ASN A 220 11.99 -4.45 -13.96
CA ASN A 220 12.91 -5.17 -14.85
C ASN A 220 12.21 -6.28 -15.66
N GLN A 221 11.10 -6.85 -15.18
CA GLN A 221 10.38 -7.90 -15.91
C GLN A 221 9.62 -7.34 -17.12
N ALA A 222 9.02 -6.16 -16.98
CA ALA A 222 8.47 -5.44 -18.13
C ALA A 222 9.57 -5.09 -19.13
N MET A 223 10.72 -4.62 -18.66
CA MET A 223 11.86 -4.32 -19.53
C MET A 223 12.44 -5.56 -20.21
N ASN A 224 12.48 -6.72 -19.54
CA ASN A 224 12.88 -7.97 -20.15
C ASN A 224 12.01 -8.30 -21.36
N TYR A 225 10.68 -8.14 -21.25
CA TYR A 225 9.78 -8.32 -22.38
C TYR A 225 9.99 -7.25 -23.45
N LEU A 226 10.00 -5.96 -23.10
CA LEU A 226 10.12 -4.86 -24.07
C LEU A 226 11.44 -4.89 -24.85
N THR A 227 12.51 -5.43 -24.27
CA THR A 227 13.83 -5.52 -24.92
C THR A 227 14.02 -6.79 -25.75
N THR A 228 13.30 -7.87 -25.46
CA THR A 228 13.51 -9.18 -26.10
C THR A 228 12.32 -9.69 -26.92
N GLY A 229 11.12 -9.17 -26.69
CA GLY A 229 9.86 -9.72 -27.20
C GLY A 229 9.43 -11.03 -26.55
N VAL A 230 10.17 -11.54 -25.56
CA VAL A 230 9.89 -12.82 -24.89
C VAL A 230 9.33 -12.55 -23.49
N ALA A 231 8.09 -12.98 -23.27
CA ALA A 231 7.44 -12.82 -21.97
C ALA A 231 8.14 -13.68 -20.90
N PRO A 232 8.51 -13.11 -19.73
CA PRO A 232 9.03 -13.90 -18.62
C PRO A 232 7.98 -14.89 -18.11
N LYS A 233 8.45 -15.98 -17.49
CA LYS A 233 7.61 -17.02 -16.89
C LYS A 233 7.76 -17.02 -15.38
N ARG A 234 6.79 -17.65 -14.69
CA ARG A 234 6.85 -17.89 -13.25
C ARG A 234 8.05 -18.74 -12.87
N LEU A 235 8.72 -18.36 -11.78
CA LEU A 235 9.94 -19.01 -11.28
C LEU A 235 9.84 -19.39 -9.80
N GLY A 236 8.66 -19.32 -9.19
CA GLY A 236 8.52 -19.39 -7.73
C GLY A 236 9.28 -18.23 -7.08
N ASN A 237 10.13 -18.55 -6.10
CA ASN A 237 10.97 -17.57 -5.42
C ASN A 237 12.28 -17.25 -6.15
N ALA A 238 12.57 -17.90 -7.28
CA ALA A 238 13.84 -17.73 -7.98
C ALA A 238 13.89 -16.44 -8.81
N HIS A 239 15.02 -15.74 -8.71
CA HIS A 239 15.26 -14.57 -9.55
C HIS A 239 15.60 -14.97 -11.00
N PRO A 240 15.03 -14.31 -12.02
CA PRO A 240 15.31 -14.62 -13.43
C PRO A 240 16.76 -14.35 -13.83
N ASN A 241 17.39 -13.31 -13.26
CA ASN A 241 18.68 -12.80 -13.72
C ASN A 241 19.84 -13.01 -12.73
N ILE A 242 19.59 -13.54 -11.52
CA ILE A 242 20.60 -13.63 -10.45
C ILE A 242 20.53 -15.03 -9.82
N VAL A 243 21.67 -15.71 -9.66
CA VAL A 243 21.74 -17.06 -9.09
C VAL A 243 22.96 -17.20 -8.16
N PRO A 244 22.80 -17.78 -6.95
CA PRO A 244 21.54 -18.10 -6.28
C PRO A 244 20.84 -16.84 -5.74
N TYR A 245 19.53 -16.77 -5.96
CA TYR A 245 18.65 -15.76 -5.37
C TYR A 245 17.26 -16.40 -5.23
N GLN A 246 17.06 -17.15 -4.14
CA GLN A 246 15.86 -17.94 -3.84
C GLN A 246 15.93 -18.52 -2.42
N ASP A 247 14.88 -19.19 -2.00
CA ASP A 247 14.86 -20.03 -0.80
C ASP A 247 15.52 -21.40 -1.03
N PHE A 248 16.07 -21.94 0.06
CA PHE A 248 16.69 -23.25 0.14
C PHE A 248 16.30 -23.95 1.45
N PRO A 249 16.14 -25.29 1.42
CA PRO A 249 15.79 -26.05 2.61
C PRO A 249 16.98 -26.13 3.56
N THR A 250 16.67 -26.20 4.84
CA THR A 250 17.60 -26.37 5.97
C THR A 250 17.19 -27.60 6.77
N ALA A 251 17.89 -27.87 7.87
CA ALA A 251 17.55 -28.99 8.74
C ALA A 251 16.17 -28.85 9.43
N ASP A 252 15.65 -27.62 9.57
CA ASP A 252 14.46 -27.29 10.37
C ASP A 252 13.45 -26.36 9.69
N GLY A 253 13.66 -26.02 8.42
CA GLY A 253 12.79 -25.11 7.66
C GLY A 253 13.42 -24.68 6.34
N ASP A 254 13.18 -23.43 5.93
CA ASP A 254 13.77 -22.82 4.74
C ASP A 254 14.40 -21.47 5.09
N PHE A 255 15.46 -21.11 4.37
CA PHE A 255 16.07 -19.78 4.45
C PHE A 255 16.26 -19.20 3.04
N ILE A 256 16.25 -17.87 2.96
CA ILE A 256 16.51 -17.14 1.73
C ILE A 256 18.02 -16.93 1.61
N LEU A 257 18.58 -17.26 0.46
CA LEU A 257 19.96 -16.95 0.08
C LEU A 257 19.95 -15.97 -1.10
N THR A 258 20.58 -14.81 -0.93
CA THR A 258 20.68 -13.79 -1.97
C THR A 258 22.13 -13.45 -2.29
N VAL A 259 22.62 -13.98 -3.40
CA VAL A 259 23.99 -13.75 -3.89
C VAL A 259 23.92 -12.83 -5.10
N GLY A 260 24.14 -11.53 -4.85
CA GLY A 260 24.09 -10.48 -5.87
C GLY A 260 25.36 -10.35 -6.71
N ASN A 261 26.50 -10.91 -6.27
CA ASN A 261 27.76 -10.84 -7.01
C ASN A 261 28.67 -12.07 -6.79
N ASP A 262 29.72 -12.17 -7.60
CA ASP A 262 30.64 -13.33 -7.60
C ASP A 262 31.45 -13.45 -6.30
N GLY A 263 31.77 -12.32 -5.65
CA GLY A 263 32.43 -12.32 -4.35
C GLY A 263 31.55 -12.92 -3.24
N GLN A 264 30.26 -12.57 -3.23
CA GLN A 264 29.27 -13.18 -2.32
C GLN A 264 29.10 -14.67 -2.62
N PHE A 265 29.16 -15.09 -3.88
CA PHE A 265 29.07 -16.51 -4.24
C PHE A 265 30.24 -17.32 -3.68
N ARG A 266 31.47 -16.80 -3.80
CA ARG A 266 32.66 -17.44 -3.23
C ARG A 266 32.55 -17.60 -1.72
N LYS A 267 32.18 -16.54 -1.01
CA LYS A 267 31.99 -16.58 0.44
C LYS A 267 30.90 -17.57 0.85
N PHE A 268 29.79 -17.61 0.12
CA PHE A 268 28.76 -18.62 0.34
C PHE A 268 29.31 -20.04 0.15
N ALA A 269 30.04 -20.28 -0.95
CA ALA A 269 30.64 -21.58 -1.25
C ALA A 269 31.61 -22.03 -0.14
N GLU A 270 32.40 -21.11 0.41
CA GLU A 270 33.27 -21.35 1.57
C GLU A 270 32.46 -21.75 2.82
N VAL A 271 31.42 -20.99 3.18
CA VAL A 271 30.54 -21.30 4.32
C VAL A 271 29.79 -22.63 4.13
N ALA A 272 29.46 -22.96 2.88
CA ALA A 272 28.84 -24.23 2.51
C ALA A 272 29.81 -25.43 2.51
N GLY A 273 31.11 -25.21 2.74
CA GLY A 273 32.13 -26.26 2.69
C GLY A 273 32.40 -26.77 1.27
N GLN A 274 32.09 -25.96 0.26
CA GLN A 274 32.20 -26.29 -1.16
C GLN A 274 32.96 -25.20 -1.94
N PRO A 275 34.15 -24.74 -1.49
CA PRO A 275 34.85 -23.60 -2.08
C PRO A 275 35.13 -23.78 -3.58
N GLN A 276 35.29 -25.02 -4.04
CA GLN A 276 35.53 -25.34 -5.44
C GLN A 276 34.39 -24.93 -6.38
N TRP A 277 33.17 -24.71 -5.88
CA TRP A 277 32.08 -24.19 -6.70
C TRP A 277 32.39 -22.80 -7.27
N ALA A 278 33.11 -21.96 -6.52
CA ALA A 278 33.44 -20.60 -6.95
C ALA A 278 34.43 -20.56 -8.12
N ASP A 279 35.25 -21.61 -8.26
CA ASP A 279 36.27 -21.74 -9.31
C ASP A 279 35.83 -22.66 -10.45
N ASP A 280 34.65 -23.29 -10.34
CA ASP A 280 34.08 -24.11 -11.42
C ASP A 280 33.76 -23.20 -12.63
N PRO A 281 34.26 -23.53 -13.84
CA PRO A 281 34.00 -22.76 -15.06
C PRO A 281 32.52 -22.58 -15.39
N ARG A 282 31.63 -23.41 -14.84
CA ARG A 282 30.17 -23.29 -15.00
C ARG A 282 29.53 -22.27 -14.05
N PHE A 283 30.19 -21.91 -12.96
CA PHE A 283 29.63 -21.10 -11.87
C PHE A 283 30.44 -19.84 -11.51
N ALA A 284 31.61 -19.64 -12.13
CA ALA A 284 32.54 -18.56 -11.81
C ALA A 284 31.94 -17.14 -11.88
N THR A 285 30.96 -16.91 -12.77
CA THR A 285 30.27 -15.61 -12.90
C THR A 285 28.76 -15.76 -12.80
N ASN A 286 28.03 -14.70 -12.41
CA ASN A 286 26.57 -14.74 -12.34
C ASN A 286 25.93 -15.17 -13.67
N LYS A 287 26.45 -14.69 -14.81
CA LYS A 287 25.95 -15.09 -16.13
C LYS A 287 26.05 -16.60 -16.34
N LEU A 288 27.17 -17.20 -15.93
CA LEU A 288 27.40 -18.64 -16.02
C LEU A 288 26.51 -19.40 -15.03
N ARG A 289 26.33 -18.90 -13.81
CA ARG A 289 25.38 -19.47 -12.84
C ARG A 289 23.93 -19.43 -13.33
N VAL A 290 23.52 -18.35 -13.99
CA VAL A 290 22.19 -18.24 -14.61
C VAL A 290 22.02 -19.30 -15.71
N ALA A 291 23.00 -19.44 -16.61
CA ALA A 291 22.97 -20.44 -17.68
C ALA A 291 22.99 -21.88 -17.17
N ASN A 292 23.67 -22.13 -16.04
CA ASN A 292 23.84 -23.46 -15.45
C ASN A 292 23.00 -23.66 -14.17
N ARG A 293 21.91 -22.90 -13.97
CA ARG A 293 21.11 -22.95 -12.74
C ARG A 293 20.55 -24.34 -12.43
N ALA A 294 20.18 -25.09 -13.47
CA ALA A 294 19.66 -26.44 -13.34
C ALA A 294 20.69 -27.41 -12.74
N LEU A 295 21.99 -27.10 -12.85
CA LEU A 295 23.08 -27.84 -12.23
C LEU A 295 23.41 -27.32 -10.83
N LEU A 296 23.48 -26.00 -10.64
CA LEU A 296 23.93 -25.40 -9.38
C LEU A 296 22.89 -25.51 -8.26
N ILE A 297 21.61 -25.27 -8.56
CA ILE A 297 20.55 -25.20 -7.54
C ILE A 297 20.40 -26.54 -6.78
N PRO A 298 20.37 -27.72 -7.42
CA PRO A 298 20.34 -28.99 -6.70
C PRO A 298 21.52 -29.20 -5.75
N LEU A 299 22.73 -28.79 -6.15
CA LEU A 299 23.93 -28.88 -5.31
C LEU A 299 23.79 -28.02 -4.05
N ILE A 300 23.32 -26.79 -4.22
CA ILE A 300 23.08 -25.88 -3.08
C ILE A 300 22.02 -26.48 -2.17
N ARG A 301 20.88 -26.93 -2.70
CA ARG A 301 19.81 -27.57 -1.92
C ARG A 301 20.32 -28.77 -1.12
N GLN A 302 21.20 -29.59 -1.69
CA GLN A 302 21.79 -30.72 -0.97
C GLN A 302 22.74 -30.27 0.14
N ALA A 303 23.49 -29.19 -0.04
CA ALA A 303 24.40 -28.69 0.98
C ALA A 303 23.67 -27.99 2.13
N THR A 304 22.54 -27.34 1.86
CA THR A 304 21.85 -26.50 2.85
C THR A 304 21.07 -27.28 3.91
N VAL A 305 20.66 -28.53 3.64
CA VAL A 305 19.90 -29.35 4.61
C VAL A 305 20.69 -29.79 5.85
N PHE A 306 22.01 -29.60 5.88
CA PHE A 306 22.88 -30.08 6.98
C PHE A 306 23.01 -29.11 8.15
N LYS A 307 22.49 -27.88 8.05
CA LYS A 307 22.48 -26.90 9.14
C LYS A 307 21.07 -26.36 9.33
N THR A 308 20.76 -25.93 10.54
CA THR A 308 19.52 -25.22 10.86
C THR A 308 19.47 -23.84 10.18
N THR A 309 18.28 -23.27 10.06
CA THR A 309 18.06 -21.92 9.54
C THR A 309 18.89 -20.89 10.31
N ALA A 310 18.89 -20.97 11.65
CA ALA A 310 19.62 -20.04 12.51
C ALA A 310 21.15 -20.13 12.30
N GLU A 311 21.69 -21.34 12.12
CA GLU A 311 23.12 -21.52 11.84
C GLU A 311 23.52 -20.94 10.48
N TRP A 312 22.70 -21.12 9.44
CA TRP A 312 22.95 -20.51 8.13
C TRP A 312 22.95 -18.99 8.21
N VAL A 313 21.90 -18.41 8.79
CA VAL A 313 21.77 -16.96 8.94
C VAL A 313 22.98 -16.40 9.69
N SER A 314 23.32 -16.97 10.86
CA SER A 314 24.45 -16.49 11.66
C SER A 314 25.80 -16.56 10.93
N GLN A 315 26.06 -17.65 10.19
CA GLN A 315 27.35 -17.83 9.50
C GLN A 315 27.46 -16.95 8.26
N LEU A 316 26.39 -16.83 7.48
CA LEU A 316 26.37 -16.04 6.24
C LEU A 316 26.38 -14.54 6.52
N GLU A 317 25.67 -14.07 7.55
CA GLU A 317 25.75 -12.69 8.00
C GLU A 317 27.17 -12.30 8.40
N LYS A 318 27.86 -13.14 9.17
CA LYS A 318 29.28 -12.94 9.54
C LYS A 318 30.20 -12.88 8.31
N ALA A 319 29.88 -13.62 7.26
CA ALA A 319 30.61 -13.59 6.00
C ALA A 319 30.25 -12.37 5.12
N GLY A 320 29.19 -11.63 5.44
CA GLY A 320 28.66 -10.55 4.60
C GLY A 320 27.96 -11.08 3.34
N VAL A 321 27.34 -12.26 3.43
CA VAL A 321 26.45 -12.82 2.41
C VAL A 321 25.01 -12.56 2.84
N PRO A 322 24.21 -11.80 2.08
CA PRO A 322 22.84 -11.50 2.50
C PRO A 322 21.94 -12.74 2.44
N CYS A 323 21.24 -12.99 3.54
CA CYS A 323 20.33 -14.10 3.75
C CYS A 323 19.29 -13.73 4.82
N GLY A 324 18.26 -14.55 4.99
CA GLY A 324 17.31 -14.37 6.09
C GLY A 324 16.26 -15.48 6.19
N PRO A 325 15.55 -15.58 7.31
CA PRO A 325 14.44 -16.52 7.47
C PRO A 325 13.20 -16.07 6.67
N ILE A 326 12.25 -16.99 6.50
CA ILE A 326 10.89 -16.67 6.03
C ILE A 326 9.99 -16.60 7.26
N ASN A 327 9.72 -15.38 7.73
CA ASN A 327 8.96 -15.16 8.95
C ASN A 327 7.44 -15.12 8.70
N ASP A 328 6.66 -15.68 9.62
CA ASP A 328 5.25 -15.34 9.78
C ASP A 328 5.08 -13.96 10.46
N LEU A 329 3.84 -13.47 10.57
CA LEU A 329 3.59 -12.15 11.16
C LEU A 329 3.94 -12.07 12.65
N ALA A 330 3.81 -13.17 13.41
CA ALA A 330 4.19 -13.18 14.83
C ALA A 330 5.71 -13.02 14.99
N GLN A 331 6.48 -13.73 14.15
CA GLN A 331 7.92 -13.61 14.07
C GLN A 331 8.37 -12.23 13.56
N VAL A 332 7.67 -11.65 12.59
CA VAL A 332 7.94 -10.26 12.12
C VAL A 332 7.82 -9.27 13.27
N PHE A 333 6.73 -9.26 14.02
CA PHE A 333 6.55 -8.29 15.11
C PHE A 333 7.41 -8.59 16.36
N ALA A 334 7.95 -9.81 16.48
CA ALA A 334 8.94 -10.17 17.49
C ALA A 334 10.40 -9.88 17.06
N ASP A 335 10.64 -9.55 15.79
CA ASP A 335 11.99 -9.33 15.27
C ASP A 335 12.69 -8.15 15.97
N PRO A 336 13.96 -8.30 16.42
CA PRO A 336 14.65 -7.24 17.17
C PRO A 336 14.78 -5.92 16.41
N GLN A 337 14.96 -5.96 15.09
CA GLN A 337 15.05 -4.77 14.28
C GLN A 337 13.68 -4.14 14.10
N VAL A 338 12.61 -4.91 13.90
CA VAL A 338 11.23 -4.42 13.83
C VAL A 338 10.82 -3.71 15.12
N VAL A 339 11.16 -4.30 16.28
CA VAL A 339 10.94 -3.71 17.62
C VAL A 339 11.78 -2.44 17.79
N PHE A 340 13.09 -2.49 17.52
CA PHE A 340 13.98 -1.32 17.59
C PHE A 340 13.50 -0.17 16.69
N ARG A 341 12.95 -0.51 15.52
CA ARG A 341 12.40 0.44 14.56
C ARG A 341 11.04 1.00 14.96
N GLY A 342 10.40 0.47 15.99
CA GLY A 342 9.08 0.87 16.48
C GLY A 342 8.00 0.72 15.41
N LEU A 343 7.95 -0.44 14.74
CA LEU A 343 7.02 -0.65 13.61
C LEU A 343 5.61 -1.05 14.03
N ALA A 344 5.41 -1.53 15.26
CA ALA A 344 4.11 -1.61 15.89
C ALA A 344 3.92 -0.42 16.82
N VAL A 345 2.79 0.26 16.72
CA VAL A 345 2.39 1.36 17.61
C VAL A 345 1.00 1.10 18.16
N GLU A 346 0.71 1.63 19.34
CA GLU A 346 -0.62 1.59 19.94
C GLU A 346 -1.19 3.00 20.02
N LEU A 347 -2.46 3.15 19.66
CA LEU A 347 -3.18 4.43 19.73
C LEU A 347 -4.42 4.27 20.60
N PRO A 348 -4.79 5.29 21.40
CA PRO A 348 -6.06 5.29 22.12
C PRO A 348 -7.25 5.11 21.16
N HIS A 349 -8.18 4.23 21.50
CA HIS A 349 -9.35 3.93 20.68
C HIS A 349 -10.61 3.79 21.52
N ALA A 350 -11.69 4.46 21.12
CA ALA A 350 -12.90 4.60 21.92
C ALA A 350 -13.59 3.26 22.28
N LEU A 351 -13.52 2.27 21.40
CA LEU A 351 -14.19 0.97 21.62
C LEU A 351 -13.31 -0.09 22.31
N ALA A 352 -11.99 0.10 22.33
CA ALA A 352 -11.04 -0.95 22.72
C ALA A 352 -10.02 -0.51 23.78
N GLY A 353 -10.06 0.75 24.21
CA GLY A 353 -9.00 1.36 25.00
C GLY A 353 -7.81 1.73 24.12
N THR A 354 -7.22 0.75 23.44
CA THR A 354 -6.16 0.94 22.44
C THR A 354 -6.41 0.14 21.17
N VAL A 355 -5.78 0.56 20.07
CA VAL A 355 -5.74 -0.17 18.80
C VAL A 355 -4.30 -0.28 18.31
N PRO A 356 -3.82 -1.49 17.93
CA PRO A 356 -2.52 -1.65 17.31
C PRO A 356 -2.54 -1.13 15.86
N GLN A 357 -1.44 -0.53 15.44
CA GLN A 357 -1.24 0.02 14.11
C GLN A 357 0.19 -0.26 13.62
N VAL A 358 0.36 -0.31 12.30
CA VAL A 358 1.69 -0.38 11.69
C VAL A 358 2.20 1.04 11.44
N ALA A 359 3.39 1.35 11.96
CA ALA A 359 4.04 2.64 11.81
C ALA A 359 4.28 2.97 10.34
N SER A 360 4.19 4.26 9.99
CA SER A 360 4.67 4.77 8.71
C SER A 360 6.18 4.50 8.56
N PRO A 361 6.64 4.06 7.37
CA PRO A 361 8.06 3.85 7.10
C PRO A 361 8.82 5.17 6.93
N ILE A 362 8.13 6.31 6.79
CA ILE A 362 8.75 7.62 6.56
C ILE A 362 9.39 8.13 7.86
N ARG A 363 10.69 8.46 7.80
CA ARG A 363 11.47 9.03 8.91
C ARG A 363 12.12 10.34 8.48
N LEU A 364 11.47 11.46 8.80
CA LEU A 364 11.99 12.80 8.56
C LEU A 364 12.65 13.33 9.84
N SER A 365 13.83 13.93 9.71
CA SER A 365 14.63 14.40 10.85
C SER A 365 14.05 15.63 11.55
N GLU A 366 13.42 16.53 10.80
CA GLU A 366 12.90 17.80 11.32
C GLU A 366 11.38 17.80 11.52
N THR A 367 10.65 17.09 10.65
CA THR A 367 9.19 16.99 10.66
C THR A 367 8.74 15.53 10.69
N PRO A 368 9.04 14.77 11.76
CA PRO A 368 8.71 13.36 11.84
C PRO A 368 7.19 13.14 11.69
N VAL A 369 6.81 11.96 11.23
CA VAL A 369 5.40 11.54 11.20
C VAL A 369 4.82 11.53 12.61
N GLU A 370 3.58 11.99 12.74
CA GLU A 370 2.88 12.07 14.03
C GLU A 370 1.63 11.19 14.00
N TYR A 371 1.46 10.32 15.00
CA TYR A 371 0.25 9.51 15.19
C TYR A 371 -0.64 10.18 16.25
N ARG A 372 -1.52 11.06 15.79
CA ARG A 372 -2.39 11.90 16.64
C ARG A 372 -3.65 11.15 17.05
N ASN A 373 -4.31 10.50 16.10
CA ASN A 373 -5.60 9.85 16.29
C ASN A 373 -5.59 8.44 15.71
N ALA A 374 -6.26 7.52 16.41
CA ALA A 374 -6.65 6.24 15.85
C ALA A 374 -7.60 6.43 14.64
N PRO A 375 -7.83 5.38 13.82
CA PRO A 375 -8.88 5.43 12.81
C PRO A 375 -10.23 5.81 13.46
N PRO A 376 -10.96 6.81 12.91
CA PRO A 376 -12.13 7.37 13.58
C PRO A 376 -13.34 6.43 13.50
N LEU A 377 -14.21 6.51 14.51
CA LEU A 377 -15.54 5.92 14.43
C LEU A 377 -16.37 6.62 13.35
N LEU A 378 -17.39 5.94 12.84
CA LEU A 378 -18.25 6.50 11.79
C LEU A 378 -18.93 7.79 12.27
N GLY A 379 -18.69 8.90 11.57
CA GLY A 379 -19.31 10.19 11.85
C GLY A 379 -18.86 10.84 13.16
N GLU A 380 -17.79 10.34 13.79
CA GLU A 380 -17.27 10.83 15.08
C GLU A 380 -17.03 12.35 15.09
N HIS A 381 -16.67 12.91 13.93
CA HIS A 381 -16.26 14.30 13.80
C HIS A 381 -17.28 15.15 13.03
N THR A 382 -18.46 14.61 12.68
CA THR A 382 -19.43 15.29 11.81
C THR A 382 -19.80 16.69 12.30
N ALA A 383 -20.31 16.81 13.53
CA ALA A 383 -20.70 18.11 14.08
C ALA A 383 -19.50 19.06 14.21
N GLN A 384 -18.39 18.58 14.77
CA GLN A 384 -17.19 19.38 15.01
C GLN A 384 -16.62 19.98 13.72
N VAL A 385 -16.52 19.18 12.65
CA VAL A 385 -15.99 19.62 11.36
C VAL A 385 -16.93 20.61 10.69
N LEU A 386 -18.24 20.34 10.66
CA LEU A 386 -19.21 21.25 10.03
C LEU A 386 -19.27 22.61 10.74
N GLN A 387 -19.19 22.63 12.08
CA GLN A 387 -19.12 23.89 12.83
C GLN A 387 -17.82 24.65 12.54
N ARG A 388 -16.68 23.96 12.63
CA ARG A 388 -15.36 24.61 12.55
C ARG A 388 -14.98 25.05 11.15
N VAL A 389 -15.30 24.25 10.14
CA VAL A 389 -14.87 24.48 8.75
C VAL A 389 -15.92 25.29 7.98
N LEU A 390 -17.21 25.02 8.21
CA LEU A 390 -18.31 25.67 7.48
C LEU A 390 -19.05 26.75 8.31
N GLY A 391 -18.77 26.88 9.61
CA GLY A 391 -19.47 27.84 10.47
C GLY A 391 -20.94 27.48 10.72
N MET A 392 -21.32 26.22 10.49
CA MET A 392 -22.71 25.79 10.64
C MET A 392 -23.15 25.87 12.10
N GLN A 393 -24.39 26.35 12.30
CA GLN A 393 -25.00 26.39 13.63
C GLN A 393 -25.48 24.99 14.04
N VAL A 394 -25.56 24.75 15.35
CA VAL A 394 -25.97 23.46 15.92
C VAL A 394 -27.34 23.04 15.40
N GLU A 395 -28.27 23.98 15.32
CA GLU A 395 -29.65 23.75 14.90
C GLU A 395 -29.73 23.26 13.44
N ALA A 396 -28.86 23.80 12.57
CA ALA A 396 -28.78 23.39 11.18
C ALA A 396 -28.22 21.97 11.05
N ILE A 397 -27.18 21.64 11.82
CA ILE A 397 -26.60 20.29 11.86
C ILE A 397 -27.64 19.29 12.35
N GLU A 398 -28.33 19.57 13.45
CA GLU A 398 -29.39 18.69 13.95
C GLU A 398 -30.52 18.50 12.95
N SER A 399 -30.90 19.56 12.23
CA SER A 399 -31.91 19.48 11.18
C SER A 399 -31.48 18.53 10.07
N LEU A 400 -30.22 18.61 9.63
CA LEU A 400 -29.67 17.74 8.61
C LEU A 400 -29.56 16.28 9.09
N THR A 401 -29.13 16.05 10.32
CA THR A 401 -29.12 14.71 10.95
C THR A 401 -30.53 14.12 10.99
N ARG A 402 -31.53 14.87 11.45
CA ARG A 402 -32.94 14.39 11.47
C ARG A 402 -33.47 14.08 10.07
N SER A 403 -33.01 14.78 9.04
CA SER A 403 -33.41 14.56 7.65
C SER A 403 -32.64 13.42 6.95
N GLY A 404 -31.67 12.80 7.63
CA GLY A 404 -30.83 11.72 7.10
C GLY A 404 -29.74 12.17 6.13
N VAL A 405 -29.44 13.47 6.08
CA VAL A 405 -28.34 14.01 5.25
C VAL A 405 -26.98 13.79 5.93
N LEU A 406 -26.97 13.80 7.27
CA LEU A 406 -25.79 13.55 8.10
C LEU A 406 -25.89 12.23 8.86
#